data_AF-A0A956J3C7-F1
#
_entry.id   AF-A0A956J3C7-F1
#
_cell.length_a   1.000
_cell.length_b   1.000
_cell.length_c   1.000
_cell.angle_alpha   90.00
_cell.angle_beta   90.00
_cell.angle_gamma   90.00
#
_symmetry.space_group_name_H-M   'P 1'
#
loop_
_entity.id
_entity.type
_entity.pdbx_description
1 polymer ?
#
loop_
_entity_poly.entity_id
_entity_poly.type
_entity_poly.pdbx_seq_one_letter_code
_entity_poly.pdbx_strand_id
1 'polypeptide(L)' 'MSSRYCQLSAEERGVIMARVVDSVSIRAIARELGRAPSSISRELRRNGYKPPAECGVMGRPRIAGGYD' A
#
# COMPACT_ATOMS: atom_id res chain seq x y z
N MET A 1 -4.87 -12.59 -17.83
CA MET A 1 -3.40 -12.82 -17.88
C MET A 1 -2.97 -13.52 -16.61
N SER A 2 -2.38 -14.71 -16.71
CA SER A 2 -1.80 -15.42 -15.56
C SER A 2 -0.63 -14.60 -14.99
N SER A 3 -0.88 -13.91 -13.88
CA SER A 3 0.18 -13.15 -13.19
C SER A 3 1.07 -14.15 -12.48
N ARG A 4 2.17 -14.54 -13.12
CA ARG A 4 3.24 -15.27 -12.42
C ARG A 4 3.65 -14.44 -11.21
N TYR A 5 3.59 -15.05 -10.04
CA TYR A 5 4.01 -14.40 -8.81
C TYR A 5 5.50 -14.08 -8.90
N CYS A 6 5.81 -12.78 -8.97
CA CYS A 6 7.17 -12.27 -8.97
C CYS A 6 7.32 -11.46 -7.68
N GLN A 7 8.23 -11.91 -6.82
CA GLN A 7 8.52 -11.22 -5.56
C GLN A 7 9.17 -9.86 -5.83
N LEU A 8 8.92 -8.93 -4.93
CA LEU A 8 9.60 -7.64 -4.93
C LEU A 8 11.05 -7.85 -4.53
N SER A 9 11.98 -7.29 -5.31
CA SER A 9 13.39 -7.30 -4.97
C SER A 9 13.68 -6.38 -3.77
N ALA A 10 14.87 -6.51 -3.19
CA ALA A 10 15.29 -5.62 -2.11
C ALA A 10 15.35 -4.15 -2.57
N GLU A 11 15.80 -3.92 -3.80
CA GLU A 11 15.86 -2.59 -4.40
C GLU A 11 14.46 -1.99 -4.56
N GLU A 12 13.51 -2.77 -5.10
CA GLU A 12 12.12 -2.30 -5.26
C GLU A 12 11.48 -1.94 -3.91
N ARG A 13 11.74 -2.74 -2.87
CA ARG A 13 11.26 -2.45 -1.51
C ARG A 13 11.88 -1.18 -0.95
N GLY A 14 13.17 -0.93 -1.19
CA GLY A 14 13.85 0.31 -0.82
C GLY A 14 13.26 1.53 -1.51
N VAL A 15 13.01 1.45 -2.82
CA VAL A 15 12.37 2.54 -3.58
C VAL A 15 10.96 2.81 -3.06
N ILE A 16 10.17 1.76 -2.80
CA ILE A 16 8.83 1.91 -2.22
C ILE A 16 8.89 2.66 -0.89
N MET A 17 9.81 2.29 0.01
CA MET A 17 9.96 2.96 1.31
C MET A 17 10.35 4.43 1.17
N ALA A 18 11.36 4.75 0.36
CA ALA A 18 11.82 6.13 0.15
C ALA A 18 10.69 7.00 -0.41
N ARG A 19 10.00 6.52 -1.44
CA ARG A 19 8.89 7.25 -2.08
C ARG A 19 7.69 7.46 -1.17
N VAL A 20 7.39 6.49 -0.30
CA VAL A 20 6.32 6.61 0.69
C VAL A 20 6.65 7.67 1.74
N VAL A 21 7.91 7.77 2.17
CA VAL A 21 8.38 8.85 3.06
C VAL A 21 8.24 10.21 2.38
N ASP A 22 8.51 10.29 1.08
CA ASP A 22 8.30 11.48 0.25
C ASP A 22 6.81 11.78 -0.04
N SER A 23 5.87 11.06 0.58
CA SER A 23 4.42 11.20 0.39
C SER A 23 3.92 10.94 -1.04
N VAL A 24 4.71 10.24 -1.86
CA VAL A 24 4.34 9.88 -3.23
C VAL A 24 3.24 8.82 -3.21
N SER A 25 2.22 8.99 -4.06
CA SER A 25 1.11 8.05 -4.13
C SER A 25 1.56 6.66 -4.60
N ILE A 26 0.94 5.60 -4.04
CA ILE A 26 1.20 4.19 -4.42
C ILE A 26 1.07 3.97 -5.94
N ARG A 27 0.14 4.67 -6.60
CA ARG A 27 -0.06 4.56 -8.06
C ARG A 27 1.11 5.15 -8.86
N ALA A 28 1.71 6.24 -8.39
CA ALA A 28 2.87 6.82 -9.03
C ALA A 28 4.10 5.90 -8.86
N ILE A 29 4.33 5.37 -7.66
CA ILE A 29 5.41 4.40 -7.39
C ILE A 29 5.24 3.14 -8.24
N ALA A 30 4.01 2.64 -8.36
CA ALA A 30 3.68 1.49 -9.19
C ALA A 30 4.03 1.71 -10.67
N ARG A 31 3.75 2.91 -11.20
CA ARG A 31 4.13 3.28 -12.57
C ARG A 31 5.63 3.39 -12.76
N GLU A 32 6.35 3.92 -11.78
CA GLU A 32 7.81 4.04 -11.79
C GLU A 32 8.49 2.67 -11.82
N LEU A 33 8.01 1.73 -10.98
CA LEU A 33 8.57 0.38 -10.87
C LEU A 33 8.01 -0.61 -11.91
N GLY A 34 7.03 -0.20 -12.73
CA GLY A 34 6.33 -1.12 -13.65
C GLY A 34 5.58 -2.25 -12.92
N ARG A 35 5.15 -2.02 -11.68
CA ARG A 35 4.45 -3.00 -10.84
C ARG A 35 2.96 -2.70 -10.73
N ALA A 36 2.17 -3.71 -10.38
CA ALA A 36 0.78 -3.49 -10.04
C ALA A 36 0.68 -2.72 -8.71
N PRO A 37 -0.21 -1.70 -8.60
CA PRO A 37 -0.39 -0.94 -7.36
C PRO A 37 -0.89 -1.82 -6.20
N SER A 38 -1.59 -2.92 -6.51
CA SER A 38 -2.02 -3.91 -5.53
C SER A 38 -0.84 -4.67 -4.91
N SER A 39 0.24 -4.92 -5.66
CA SER A 39 1.45 -5.56 -5.13
C SER A 39 2.14 -4.67 -4.10
N ILE A 40 2.31 -3.38 -4.42
CA ILE A 40 2.92 -2.40 -3.52
C ILE A 40 2.06 -2.20 -2.27
N SER A 41 0.74 -2.05 -2.43
CA SER A 41 -0.18 -1.91 -1.29
C SER A 41 -0.14 -3.13 -0.35
N ARG A 42 -0.08 -4.34 -0.89
CA ARG A 42 0.05 -5.57 -0.09
C ARG A 42 1.37 -5.62 0.67
N GLU A 43 2.48 -5.27 0.03
CA GLU A 43 3.79 -5.20 0.68
C GLU A 43 3.80 -4.18 1.82
N LEU A 44 3.27 -2.98 1.58
CA LEU A 44 3.16 -1.94 2.59
C LEU A 44 2.31 -2.40 3.79
N ARG A 45 1.13 -2.98 3.54
CA ARG A 45 0.27 -3.50 4.61
C ARG A 45 0.93 -4.65 5.38
N ARG A 46 1.67 -5.53 4.71
CA ARG A 46 2.44 -6.61 5.35
C ARG A 46 3.48 -6.05 6.32
N ASN A 47 4.06 -4.90 6.00
CA ASN A 47 5.02 -4.19 6.85
C ASN A 47 4.35 -3.21 7.84
N GLY A 48 3.02 -3.26 7.99
CA GLY A 48 2.28 -2.43 8.96
C GLY A 48 2.05 -0.98 8.54
N TYR A 49 2.41 -0.59 7.32
CA TYR A 49 2.14 0.75 6.82
C TYR A 49 0.64 0.97 6.63
N LYS A 50 0.13 2.03 7.25
CA LYS A 50 -1.23 2.52 7.06
C LYS A 50 -1.17 3.86 6.33
N PRO A 51 -1.84 4.00 5.18
CA PRO A 51 -1.90 5.29 4.52
C PRO A 51 -2.65 6.30 5.42
N PRO A 52 -2.36 7.60 5.32
CA PRO A 52 -3.00 8.63 6.14
C PRO A 52 -4.54 8.60 6.08
N ALA A 53 -5.12 8.17 4.95
CA ALA A 53 -6.56 8.01 4.78
C ALA A 53 -7.17 6.85 5.62
N GLU A 54 -6.37 5.85 5.99
CA GLU A 54 -6.78 4.71 6.83
C GLU A 54 -6.43 4.93 8.31
N CYS A 55 -5.51 5.86 8.61
CA CYS A 55 -5.38 6.42 9.95
C CYS A 55 -6.63 7.25 10.24
N GLY A 56 -7.70 6.57 10.69
CA GLY A 56 -8.91 7.24 11.12
C GLY A 56 -8.58 8.35 12.12
N VAL A 57 -9.32 9.46 12.05
CA VAL A 57 -9.34 10.47 13.12
C VAL A 57 -9.44 9.72 14.44
N MET A 58 -8.45 9.91 15.32
CA MET A 58 -8.39 9.28 16.64
C MET A 58 -9.77 9.39 17.31
N GLY A 59 -10.52 8.28 17.41
CA GLY A 59 -11.94 8.34 17.76
C GLY A 59 -12.78 7.14 17.32
N ARG A 60 -14.10 7.26 17.50
CA ARG A 60 -15.11 6.19 17.35
C ARG A 60 -14.96 5.50 15.98
N PRO A 61 -14.81 4.16 15.93
CA PRO A 61 -14.67 3.44 14.68
C PRO A 61 -15.92 3.64 13.80
N ARG A 62 -15.78 3.51 12.47
CA ARG A 62 -16.94 3.32 11.59
C ARG A 62 -17.62 2.03 12.03
N ILE A 63 -18.72 2.16 12.77
CA ILE A 63 -19.58 1.03 13.12
C ILE A 63 -20.12 0.49 11.80
N ALA A 64 -19.55 -0.63 11.35
CA ALA A 64 -20.20 -1.52 10.40
C ALA A 64 -21.05 -2.46 11.23
N GLY A 65 -22.34 -2.17 11.39
CA GLY A 65 -23.22 -2.97 12.22
C GLY A 65 -24.55 -2.31 12.49
N GLY A 66 -25.43 -2.41 11.50
CA GLY A 66 -26.86 -2.10 11.57
C GLY A 66 -27.54 -3.01 10.56
N TYR A 67 -27.48 -4.32 10.81
CA TYR A 67 -28.33 -5.28 10.15
C TYR A 67 -29.35 -5.68 11.21
N ASP A 68 -30.62 -5.34 10.96
CA ASP A 68 -31.76 -5.87 11.70
C ASP A 68 -31.93 -7.37 11.40
#